data_AF-A0A3N5SFD1-F1
#
_entry.id   AF-A0A3N5SFD1-F1
#
_cell.length_a   1.000
_cell.length_b   1.000
_cell.length_c   1.000
_cell.angle_alpha   90.00
_cell.angle_beta   90.00
_cell.angle_gamma   90.00
#
_symmetry.space_group_name_H-M   'P 1'
#
loop_
_entity.id
_entity.type
_entity.pdbx_description
1 polymer ?
#
loop_
_entity_poly.entity_id
_entity_poly.type
_entity_poly.pdbx_seq_one_letter_code
_entity_poly.pdbx_strand_id
1 'polypeptide(L)'
;MVENQTDHASVKIEPLILLLIHIFALFFLFWLAPLPFVFPGFLEWLGYALIVIAIVLARSAIFQLRQAQTTAHPYRPVTDIVTSGPYRFSRNPIYLGFLCLLIGSSFALRSYLGLSLGLLFVVLMNTLVIQYEDGYLEKKFKDAYTSYKSRVRRWL
;
A
#
# COMPACT_ATOMS: atom_id res chain seq x y z
N MET A 1 17.59 5.00 33.15
CA MET A 1 17.91 4.25 31.92
C MET A 1 17.06 4.85 30.82
N VAL A 2 17.65 5.64 29.92
CA VAL A 2 16.93 6.26 28.81
C VAL A 2 16.74 5.16 27.77
N GLU A 3 15.54 4.61 27.69
CA GLU A 3 15.19 3.68 26.63
C GLU A 3 15.27 4.45 25.32
N ASN A 4 16.27 4.14 24.50
CA ASN A 4 16.48 4.72 23.18
C ASN A 4 15.37 4.19 22.25
N GLN A 5 14.14 4.67 22.46
CA GLN A 5 13.01 4.36 21.60
C GLN A 5 13.26 5.06 20.28
N THR A 6 13.72 4.29 19.30
CA THR A 6 13.81 4.72 17.91
C THR A 6 12.49 5.34 17.47
N ASP A 7 12.47 6.62 17.10
CA ASP A 7 11.26 7.35 16.68
C ASP A 7 10.87 7.00 15.23
N HIS A 8 10.61 5.73 14.99
CA HIS A 8 10.16 5.20 13.72
C HIS A 8 9.45 3.86 13.94
N ALA A 9 8.69 3.42 12.94
CA ALA A 9 8.02 2.13 13.03
C ALA A 9 9.05 0.99 13.01
N SER A 10 8.82 -0.07 13.79
CA SER A 10 9.71 -1.25 13.82
C SER A 10 9.46 -2.20 12.65
N VAL A 11 9.29 -1.63 11.46
CA VAL A 11 9.01 -2.37 10.22
C VAL A 11 10.29 -3.05 9.74
N LYS A 12 10.24 -4.37 9.57
CA LYS A 12 11.40 -5.17 9.16
C LYS A 12 11.69 -5.09 7.66
N ILE A 13 10.67 -4.83 6.84
CA ILE A 13 10.77 -4.85 5.38
C ILE A 13 10.14 -3.58 4.81
N GLU A 14 10.88 -2.88 3.97
CA GLU A 14 10.38 -1.70 3.31
C GLU A 14 9.20 -2.04 2.37
N PRO A 15 8.09 -1.29 2.41
CA PRO A 15 6.91 -1.55 1.56
C PRO A 15 7.22 -1.63 0.07
N LEU A 16 8.17 -0.81 -0.40
CA LEU A 16 8.61 -0.80 -1.79
C LEU A 16 9.30 -2.11 -2.18
N ILE A 17 10.05 -2.73 -1.26
CA ILE A 17 10.67 -4.03 -1.49
C ILE A 17 9.59 -5.11 -1.66
N LEU A 18 8.56 -5.11 -0.81
CA LEU A 18 7.44 -6.04 -0.95
C LEU A 18 6.72 -5.86 -2.29
N LEU A 19 6.48 -4.61 -2.72
CA LEU A 19 5.90 -4.33 -4.03
C LEU A 19 6.77 -4.87 -5.17
N LEU A 20 8.07 -4.60 -5.14
CA LEU A 20 9.03 -5.04 -6.17
C LEU A 20 9.11 -6.57 -6.24
N ILE A 21 9.12 -7.27 -5.10
CA ILE A 21 9.07 -8.73 -5.05
C ILE A 21 7.79 -9.25 -5.73
N HIS A 22 6.64 -8.62 -5.49
CA HIS A 22 5.38 -9.04 -6.11
C HIS A 22 5.35 -8.76 -7.61
N ILE A 23 5.86 -7.60 -8.05
CA ILE A 23 6.00 -7.30 -9.48
C ILE A 23 6.92 -8.31 -10.16
N PHE A 24 8.07 -8.62 -9.56
CA PHE A 24 8.98 -9.63 -10.07
C PHE A 24 8.32 -11.01 -10.15
N ALA A 25 7.62 -11.43 -9.09
CA ALA A 25 6.88 -12.70 -9.07
C ALA A 25 5.82 -12.74 -10.18
N LEU A 26 5.07 -11.66 -10.39
CA LEU A 26 4.08 -11.55 -11.46
C LEU A 26 4.70 -11.75 -12.85
N PHE A 27 5.79 -11.02 -13.15
CA PHE A 27 6.50 -11.17 -14.42
C PHE A 27 7.11 -12.56 -14.60
N PHE A 28 7.69 -13.12 -13.54
CA PHE A 28 8.26 -14.46 -13.56
C PHE A 28 7.20 -15.53 -13.82
N LEU A 29 6.05 -15.44 -13.16
CA LEU A 29 4.90 -16.34 -13.38
C LEU A 29 4.35 -16.22 -14.80
N PHE A 30 4.22 -15.00 -15.31
CA PHE A 30 3.81 -14.75 -16.69
C PHE A 30 4.77 -15.40 -17.71
N TRP A 31 6.08 -15.27 -17.46
CA TRP A 31 7.10 -15.87 -18.32
C TRP A 31 7.11 -17.40 -18.26
N LEU A 32 6.97 -17.98 -17.05
CA LEU A 32 7.03 -19.43 -16.84
C LEU A 32 5.79 -20.16 -17.35
N ALA A 33 4.62 -19.55 -17.20
CA ALA A 33 3.34 -20.16 -17.53
C ALA A 33 2.43 -19.14 -18.23
N PRO A 34 2.64 -18.89 -19.55
CA PRO A 34 1.64 -18.24 -20.38
C PRO A 34 0.45 -19.19 -20.55
N LEU A 35 -0.31 -19.37 -19.46
CA LEU A 35 -1.46 -20.26 -19.47
C LEU A 35 -2.45 -19.75 -20.53
N PRO A 36 -3.03 -20.63 -21.36
CA PRO A 36 -3.95 -20.25 -22.43
C PRO A 36 -5.35 -19.93 -21.88
N PHE A 37 -5.41 -19.21 -20.76
CA PHE A 37 -6.68 -18.74 -20.22
C PHE A 37 -7.24 -17.67 -21.15
N VAL A 38 -8.44 -17.90 -21.65
CA VAL A 38 -9.17 -16.89 -22.43
C VAL A 38 -9.50 -15.74 -21.48
N PHE A 39 -8.75 -14.66 -21.61
CA PHE A 39 -8.92 -13.47 -20.80
C PHE A 39 -9.67 -12.41 -21.64
N PRO A 40 -10.89 -12.01 -21.26
CA PRO A 40 -11.68 -11.05 -22.03
C PRO A 40 -10.91 -9.75 -22.31
N GLY A 41 -10.85 -9.31 -23.58
CA GLY A 41 -10.08 -8.12 -23.96
C GLY A 41 -10.51 -6.82 -23.27
N PHE A 42 -11.77 -6.71 -22.86
CA PHE A 42 -12.25 -5.52 -22.12
C PHE A 42 -11.63 -5.38 -20.72
N LEU A 43 -11.20 -6.49 -20.11
CA LEU A 43 -10.55 -6.45 -18.79
C LEU A 43 -9.14 -5.85 -18.87
N GLU A 44 -8.49 -5.88 -20.04
CA GLU A 44 -7.21 -5.21 -20.24
C GLU A 44 -7.33 -3.69 -20.06
N TRP A 45 -8.39 -3.09 -20.61
CA TRP A 45 -8.72 -1.67 -20.42
C TRP A 45 -9.01 -1.34 -18.95
N LEU A 46 -9.69 -2.24 -18.23
CA LEU A 46 -9.87 -2.12 -16.78
C LEU A 46 -8.52 -2.14 -16.06
N GLY A 47 -7.58 -2.96 -16.52
CA GLY A 47 -6.20 -2.99 -16.04
C GLY A 47 -5.49 -1.64 -16.15
N TYR A 48 -5.49 -1.05 -17.35
CA TYR A 48 -4.91 0.27 -17.57
C TYR A 48 -5.60 1.36 -16.74
N ALA A 49 -6.93 1.32 -16.62
CA ALA A 49 -7.67 2.25 -15.77
C ALA A 49 -7.25 2.15 -14.29
N LEU A 50 -7.07 0.93 -13.76
CA LEU A 50 -6.60 0.71 -12.39
C LEU A 50 -5.17 1.21 -12.18
N ILE A 51 -4.28 1.07 -13.17
CA ILE A 51 -2.91 1.61 -13.12
C ILE A 51 -2.95 3.14 -13.04
N VAL A 52 -3.80 3.80 -13.83
CA VAL A 52 -3.97 5.26 -13.76
C VAL A 52 -4.50 5.68 -12.38
N ILE A 53 -5.51 4.97 -11.86
CA ILE A 53 -6.05 5.21 -10.51
C ILE A 53 -4.96 5.05 -9.45
N ALA A 54 -4.13 4.00 -9.55
CA ALA A 54 -3.02 3.76 -8.62
C ALA A 54 -2.04 4.94 -8.59
N ILE A 55 -1.64 5.45 -9.76
CA ILE A 55 -0.73 6.59 -9.88
C ILE A 55 -1.35 7.85 -9.28
N VAL A 56 -2.62 8.14 -9.61
CA VAL A 56 -3.33 9.32 -9.08
C VAL A 56 -3.45 9.23 -7.57
N LEU A 57 -3.83 8.07 -7.04
CA LEU A 57 -3.99 7.85 -5.60
C LEU A 57 -2.66 8.01 -4.85
N ALA A 58 -1.58 7.38 -5.34
CA ALA A 58 -0.26 7.47 -4.75
C ALA A 58 0.28 8.92 -4.78
N ARG A 59 0.16 9.61 -5.93
CA ARG A 59 0.60 11.01 -6.05
C ARG A 59 -0.18 11.94 -5.13
N SER A 60 -1.50 11.78 -5.07
CA SER A 60 -2.37 12.57 -4.19
C SER A 60 -2.02 12.34 -2.71
N ALA A 61 -1.83 11.09 -2.30
CA ALA A 61 -1.44 10.77 -0.93
C ALA A 61 -0.06 11.35 -0.56
N ILE A 62 0.94 11.18 -1.42
CA ILE A 62 2.28 11.75 -1.23
C ILE A 62 2.23 13.28 -1.15
N PHE A 63 1.40 13.91 -1.97
CA PHE A 63 1.20 15.36 -1.94
C PHE A 63 0.65 15.83 -0.59
N GLN A 64 -0.34 15.12 -0.03
CA GLN A 64 -0.87 15.47 1.31
C GLN A 64 0.17 15.33 2.41
N LEU A 65 1.00 14.28 2.38
CA LEU A 65 2.10 14.11 3.35
C LEU A 65 3.15 15.23 3.24
N ARG A 66 3.50 15.60 2.00
CA ARG A 66 4.43 16.71 1.75
C ARG A 66 3.87 18.03 2.24
N GLN A 67 2.59 18.32 2.00
CA GLN A 67 1.95 19.53 2.52
C GLN A 67 1.98 19.57 4.06
N ALA A 68 1.77 18.43 4.72
CA ALA A 68 1.85 18.32 6.17
C ALA A 68 3.28 18.16 6.72
N GLN A 69 4.32 18.28 5.87
CA GLN A 69 5.73 18.14 6.26
C GLN A 69 6.02 16.86 7.06
N THR A 70 5.32 15.77 6.71
CA THR A 70 5.44 14.46 7.33
C THR A 70 5.84 13.41 6.27
N THR A 71 5.97 12.16 6.68
CA THR A 71 6.55 11.10 5.85
C THR A 71 5.74 9.81 5.90
N ALA A 72 5.71 9.09 4.78
CA ALA A 72 5.29 7.69 4.72
C ALA A 72 6.46 6.72 4.88
N HIS A 73 7.69 7.23 5.07
CA HIS A 73 8.86 6.40 5.12
C HIS A 73 8.95 5.74 6.51
N PRO A 74 8.92 4.40 6.61
CA PRO A 74 8.80 3.71 7.90
C PRO A 74 9.98 3.94 8.84
N TYR A 75 11.13 4.35 8.29
CA TYR A 75 12.36 4.65 9.03
C TYR A 75 12.56 6.14 9.36
N ARG A 76 11.54 6.98 9.16
CA ARG A 76 11.59 8.41 9.50
C ARG A 76 10.48 8.75 10.50
N PRO A 77 10.72 9.71 11.40
CA PRO A 77 9.73 10.11 12.38
C PRO A 77 8.53 10.77 11.69
N VAL A 78 7.33 10.27 12.01
CA VAL A 78 6.07 10.89 11.56
C VAL A 78 5.80 12.09 12.46
N THR A 79 5.65 13.28 11.89
CA THR A 79 5.48 14.54 12.63
C THR A 79 4.03 14.90 12.89
N ASP A 80 3.12 14.49 11.98
CA ASP A 80 1.71 14.80 12.06
C ASP A 80 0.82 13.71 11.42
N ILE A 81 -0.45 13.64 11.84
CA ILE A 81 -1.46 12.74 11.30
C ILE A 81 -2.23 13.46 10.19
N VAL A 82 -2.02 13.01 8.95
CA VAL A 82 -2.79 13.50 7.80
C VAL A 82 -4.14 12.79 7.74
N THR A 83 -5.22 13.58 7.74
CA THR A 83 -6.62 13.08 7.66
C THR A 83 -7.37 13.62 6.43
N SER A 84 -6.70 14.42 5.59
CA SER A 84 -7.27 15.08 4.42
C SER A 84 -6.93 14.36 3.11
N GLY A 85 -7.66 14.67 2.04
CA GLY A 85 -7.45 14.04 0.73
C GLY A 85 -7.74 12.53 0.79
N PRO A 86 -6.92 11.65 0.18
CA PRO A 86 -7.12 10.20 0.21
C PRO A 86 -7.16 9.59 1.63
N TYR A 87 -6.49 10.22 2.59
CA TYR A 87 -6.44 9.77 3.99
C TYR A 87 -7.80 9.83 4.70
N ARG A 88 -8.79 10.55 4.16
CA ARG A 88 -10.16 10.54 4.71
C ARG A 88 -10.89 9.21 4.45
N PHE A 89 -10.45 8.45 3.45
CA PHE A 89 -11.13 7.24 2.99
C PHE A 89 -10.40 5.98 3.44
N SER A 90 -9.08 6.02 3.53
CA SER A 90 -8.25 4.90 3.98
C SER A 90 -7.05 5.45 4.74
N ARG A 91 -6.63 4.76 5.81
CA ARG A 91 -5.40 5.10 6.52
C ARG A 91 -4.12 4.81 5.72
N ASN A 92 -4.21 3.94 4.71
CA ASN A 92 -3.08 3.49 3.90
C ASN A 92 -3.31 3.70 2.39
N PRO A 93 -3.58 4.93 1.92
CA PRO A 93 -3.94 5.18 0.52
C PRO A 93 -2.78 4.91 -0.45
N ILE A 94 -1.53 5.05 -0.02
CA ILE A 94 -0.36 4.68 -0.84
C ILE A 94 -0.34 3.17 -1.10
N TYR A 95 -0.57 2.36 -0.05
CA TYR A 95 -0.59 0.89 -0.18
C TYR A 95 -1.82 0.40 -0.95
N LEU A 96 -2.94 1.12 -0.84
CA LEU A 96 -4.07 0.90 -1.72
C LEU A 96 -3.71 1.17 -3.19
N GLY A 97 -2.91 2.21 -3.46
CA GLY A 97 -2.34 2.46 -4.78
C GLY A 97 -1.46 1.30 -5.26
N PHE A 98 -0.62 0.73 -4.40
CA PHE A 98 0.17 -0.46 -4.73
C PHE A 98 -0.70 -1.67 -5.07
N LEU A 99 -1.78 -1.90 -4.31
CA LEU A 99 -2.73 -2.96 -4.61
C LEU A 99 -3.43 -2.74 -5.96
N CYS A 100 -3.90 -1.51 -6.25
CA CYS A 100 -4.47 -1.16 -7.53
C CYS A 100 -3.48 -1.37 -8.69
N LEU A 101 -2.20 -1.04 -8.48
CA LEU A 101 -1.15 -1.25 -9.47
C LEU A 101 -0.92 -2.74 -9.75
N LEU A 102 -0.92 -3.59 -8.71
CA LEU A 102 -0.74 -5.03 -8.86
C LEU A 102 -1.93 -5.69 -9.57
N ILE A 103 -3.16 -5.33 -9.17
CA ILE A 103 -4.38 -5.85 -9.81
C ILE A 103 -4.46 -5.35 -11.26
N GLY A 104 -4.18 -4.06 -11.50
CA GLY A 104 -4.18 -3.45 -12.82
C GLY A 104 -3.15 -4.10 -13.75
N SER A 105 -1.93 -4.33 -13.25
CA SER A 105 -0.87 -5.05 -13.99
C SER A 105 -1.28 -6.50 -14.29
N SER A 106 -1.96 -7.17 -13.35
CA SER A 106 -2.44 -8.54 -13.55
C SER A 106 -3.48 -8.62 -14.67
N PHE A 107 -4.37 -7.65 -14.76
CA PHE A 107 -5.33 -7.53 -15.87
C PHE A 107 -4.66 -7.16 -17.20
N ALA A 108 -3.71 -6.23 -17.20
CA ALA A 108 -2.96 -5.86 -18.40
C ALA A 108 -2.14 -7.04 -18.95
N LEU A 109 -1.56 -7.86 -18.07
CA LEU A 109 -0.84 -9.08 -18.43
C LEU A 109 -1.75 -10.31 -18.61
N ARG A 110 -3.07 -10.15 -18.46
CA ARG A 110 -4.07 -11.22 -18.66
C ARG A 110 -3.82 -12.44 -17.76
N SER A 111 -3.36 -12.21 -16.53
CA SER A 111 -2.90 -13.24 -15.59
C SER A 111 -3.79 -13.33 -14.36
N TYR A 112 -4.58 -14.42 -14.26
CA TYR A 112 -5.36 -14.73 -13.07
C TYR A 112 -4.48 -15.04 -11.84
N LEU A 113 -3.31 -15.64 -12.05
CA LEU A 113 -2.34 -15.89 -10.98
C LEU A 113 -1.84 -14.59 -10.34
N GLY A 114 -1.72 -13.52 -11.14
CA GLY A 114 -1.40 -12.19 -10.64
C GLY A 114 -2.43 -11.62 -9.67
N LEU A 115 -3.72 -11.90 -9.89
CA LEU A 115 -4.78 -11.47 -8.98
C LEU A 115 -4.67 -12.16 -7.62
N SER A 116 -4.32 -13.45 -7.60
CA SER A 116 -4.06 -14.20 -6.37
C SER A 116 -2.86 -13.62 -5.60
N LEU A 117 -1.82 -13.16 -6.29
CA LEU A 117 -0.70 -12.45 -5.67
C LEU A 117 -1.13 -11.12 -5.04
N GLY A 118 -2.14 -10.45 -5.58
CA GLY A 118 -2.73 -9.25 -4.98
C GLY A 118 -3.33 -9.52 -3.59
N LEU A 119 -4.02 -10.65 -3.41
CA LEU A 119 -4.54 -11.06 -2.09
C LEU A 119 -3.40 -11.35 -1.11
N LEU A 120 -2.37 -12.07 -1.57
CA LEU A 120 -1.17 -12.33 -0.76
C LEU A 120 -0.48 -11.03 -0.33
N PHE A 121 -0.39 -10.05 -1.24
CA PHE A 121 0.18 -8.73 -0.94
C PHE A 121 -0.54 -8.03 0.20
N VAL A 122 -1.88 -8.05 0.21
CA VAL A 122 -2.67 -7.43 1.30
C VAL A 122 -2.36 -8.09 2.64
N VAL A 123 -2.30 -9.42 2.68
CA VAL A 123 -2.00 -10.17 3.90
C VAL A 123 -0.60 -9.81 4.41
N LEU A 124 0.41 -9.82 3.54
CA LEU A 124 1.79 -9.49 3.90
C LEU A 124 1.94 -8.04 4.34
N MET A 125 1.34 -7.09 3.62
CA MET A 125 1.36 -5.68 4.01
C MET A 125 0.71 -5.46 5.38
N ASN A 126 -0.41 -6.13 5.64
CA ASN A 126 -1.11 -5.99 6.92
C ASN A 126 -0.27 -6.54 8.09
N THR A 127 0.38 -7.68 7.93
CA THR A 127 1.13 -8.34 9.02
C THR A 127 2.55 -7.83 9.19
N LEU A 128 3.24 -7.47 8.11
CA LEU A 128 4.65 -7.11 8.14
C LEU A 128 4.92 -5.60 8.23
N VAL A 129 3.94 -4.77 7.84
CA VAL A 129 4.11 -3.31 7.75
C VAL A 129 3.04 -2.59 8.57
N ILE A 130 1.77 -2.66 8.16
CA ILE A 130 0.70 -1.77 8.65
C ILE A 130 0.46 -1.94 10.15
N GLN A 131 0.57 -3.17 10.69
CA GLN A 131 0.42 -3.38 12.13
C GLN A 131 1.50 -2.68 12.96
N TYR A 132 2.75 -2.64 12.46
CA TYR A 132 3.85 -1.95 13.14
C TYR A 132 3.72 -0.43 13.01
N GLU A 133 3.30 0.07 11.85
CA GLU A 133 3.01 1.49 11.65
C GLU A 133 1.85 1.97 12.53
N ASP A 134 0.74 1.23 12.57
CA ASP A 134 -0.40 1.50 13.44
C ASP A 134 0.06 1.55 14.91
N GLY A 135 0.83 0.56 15.37
CA GLY A 135 1.31 0.50 16.75
C GLY A 135 2.27 1.64 17.10
N TYR A 136 3.11 2.08 16.16
CA TYR A 136 3.96 3.25 16.33
C TYR A 136 3.13 4.55 16.44
N LEU A 137 2.17 4.75 15.55
CA LEU A 137 1.30 5.94 15.55
C LEU A 137 0.41 6.00 16.79
N GLU A 138 -0.10 4.87 17.28
CA GLU A 138 -0.83 4.77 18.55
C GLU A 138 0.03 5.20 19.73
N LYS A 139 1.29 4.74 19.81
CA LYS A 139 2.21 5.13 20.88
C LYS A 139 2.57 6.62 20.82
N LYS A 140 2.80 7.14 19.62
CA LYS A 140 3.27 8.51 19.40
C LYS A 140 2.17 9.55 19.61
N PHE A 141 1.00 9.35 18.99
CA PHE A 141 -0.07 10.35 18.95
C PHE A 141 -1.27 10.02 19.84
N LYS A 142 -1.29 8.84 20.48
CA LYS A 142 -2.28 8.43 21.49
C LYS A 142 -3.71 8.67 21.00
N ASP A 143 -4.50 9.46 21.73
CA ASP A 143 -5.92 9.70 21.49
C ASP A 143 -6.21 10.30 20.12
N ALA A 144 -5.31 11.13 19.57
CA ALA A 144 -5.49 11.71 18.25
C ALA A 144 -5.52 10.62 17.17
N TYR A 145 -4.62 9.63 17.25
CA TYR A 145 -4.61 8.52 16.31
C TYR A 145 -5.75 7.53 16.57
N THR A 146 -6.08 7.23 17.83
CA THR A 146 -7.22 6.36 18.17
C THR A 146 -8.54 6.92 17.65
N SER A 147 -8.74 8.24 17.80
CA SER A 147 -9.91 8.96 17.27
C SER A 147 -9.97 8.93 15.75
N TYR A 148 -8.84 9.03 15.06
CA TYR A 148 -8.79 8.88 13.61
C TYR A 148 -9.06 7.43 13.16
N LYS A 149 -8.45 6.46 13.84
CA LYS A 149 -8.60 5.02 13.60
C LYS A 149 -10.05 4.53 13.74
N SER A 150 -10.85 5.13 14.63
CA SER A 150 -12.26 4.78 14.77
C SER A 150 -13.14 5.27 13.61
N ARG A 151 -12.70 6.32 12.90
CA ARG A 151 -13.43 6.90 11.75
C ARG A 151 -13.02 6.32 10.41
N VAL A 152 -11.76 5.90 10.26
CA VAL A 152 -11.19 5.50 8.96
C VAL A 152 -10.56 4.11 9.03
N ARG A 153 -10.91 3.23 8.08
CA ARG A 153 -10.40 1.86 8.04
C ARG A 153 -8.99 1.79 7.44
N ARG A 154 -8.35 0.62 7.56
CA ARG A 154 -7.01 0.37 7.00
C ARG A 154 -7.02 0.40 5.48
N TRP A 155 -7.92 -0.36 4.89
CA TRP A 155 -8.14 -0.51 3.45
C TRP A 155 -9.62 -0.18 3.24
N LEU A 156 -9.93 1.06 2.83
CA LEU A 156 -11.27 1.64 2.59
C LEU A 156 -12.40 1.26 3.60
#